data_AF-G9P3Y7-F1
#
_entry.id   AF-G9P3Y7-F1
#
_cell.length_a   1.000
_cell.length_b   1.000
_cell.length_c   1.000
_cell.angle_alpha   90.00
_cell.angle_beta   90.00
_cell.angle_gamma   90.00
#
_symmetry.space_group_name_H-M   'P 1'
#
loop_
_entity.id
_entity.type
_entity.pdbx_description
1 polymer ?
#
loop_
_entity_poly.entity_id
_entity_poly.type
_entity_poly.pdbx_seq_one_letter_code
_entity_poly.pdbx_strand_id
1 'polypeptide(L)'
;MGTTKTTYRVQGIPVDASPDDIKMIISQALGEDASRLDPTIHSLASDPYKPPNSSTNVATVTFKHTPKTLKDSDRLTADVTWDSKTHYITVDSSFGGFTPLNDAKTKLGSRMDVIAVSGLSSHPFGSWKARGGTFMWLRDEVAKTTEKARVLLYGYDTTLANSESFQDVSDIAQRLSSDLNAMRSGRTTSWVPTPIVFVAHSLGGLVMSEHYPDDFLSIYGLLLFGVPNGGIKTKYWMPIVDSQPNKNLIDSLAPDAYYLRNLQENFTKHKHIAFNQNHSDLPKFGSNYDENYRAIEPFFKECYDDALEVIHKRFNSEGSRLHF
;
A
#
# COMPACT_ATOMS: atom_id res chain seq x y z
N MET A 1 -12.76 -26.77 2.80
CA MET A 1 -11.78 -25.69 2.97
C MET A 1 -11.63 -24.99 1.64
N GLY A 2 -11.97 -23.70 1.55
CA GLY A 2 -11.83 -22.95 0.31
C GLY A 2 -10.35 -22.78 -0.04
N THR A 3 -9.95 -23.13 -1.26
CA THR A 3 -8.59 -22.88 -1.75
C THR A 3 -8.34 -21.38 -1.77
N THR A 4 -7.37 -20.89 -0.99
CA THR A 4 -6.95 -19.49 -1.02
C THR A 4 -6.40 -19.16 -2.40
N LYS A 5 -7.08 -18.29 -3.14
CA LYS A 5 -6.58 -17.78 -4.42
C LYS A 5 -5.51 -16.70 -4.17
N THR A 6 -4.39 -16.81 -4.86
CA THR A 6 -3.37 -15.76 -4.94
C THR A 6 -3.92 -14.60 -5.76
N THR A 7 -3.71 -13.38 -5.25
CA THR A 7 -4.01 -12.15 -5.98
C THR A 7 -2.70 -11.62 -6.55
N TYR A 8 -2.74 -11.23 -7.82
CA TYR A 8 -1.63 -10.67 -8.57
C TYR A 8 -1.92 -9.21 -8.88
N ARG A 9 -0.87 -8.43 -9.04
CA ARG A 9 -0.91 -7.10 -9.64
C ARG A 9 -0.59 -7.23 -11.12
N VAL A 10 -1.34 -6.53 -11.95
CA VAL A 10 -1.09 -6.40 -13.40
C VAL A 10 -0.86 -4.94 -13.70
N GLN A 11 0.26 -4.60 -14.32
CA GLN A 11 0.68 -3.24 -14.63
C GLN A 11 0.87 -3.06 -16.15
N GLY A 12 0.81 -1.83 -16.63
CA GLY A 12 0.98 -1.51 -18.05
C GLY A 12 -0.30 -1.68 -18.87
N ILE A 13 -1.46 -1.83 -18.23
CA ILE A 13 -2.73 -2.02 -18.92
C ILE A 13 -3.09 -0.73 -19.69
N PRO A 14 -3.48 -0.80 -20.97
CA PRO A 14 -3.93 0.39 -21.70
C PRO A 14 -5.14 1.03 -21.02
N VAL A 15 -5.19 2.37 -20.96
CA VAL A 15 -6.30 3.09 -20.28
C VAL A 15 -7.66 2.85 -20.90
N ASP A 16 -7.70 2.64 -22.20
CA ASP A 16 -8.93 2.43 -22.98
C ASP A 16 -9.34 0.95 -23.06
N ALA A 17 -8.59 0.04 -22.43
CA ALA A 17 -8.89 -1.39 -22.46
C ALA A 17 -10.16 -1.69 -21.67
N SER A 18 -11.16 -2.30 -22.34
CA SER A 18 -12.35 -2.83 -21.67
C SER A 18 -12.01 -4.01 -20.76
N PRO A 19 -12.93 -4.44 -19.86
CA PRO A 19 -12.69 -5.62 -19.04
C PRO A 19 -12.32 -6.87 -19.85
N ASP A 20 -12.89 -7.08 -21.04
CA ASP A 20 -12.57 -8.22 -21.89
C ASP A 20 -11.23 -8.05 -22.63
N ASP A 21 -10.87 -6.83 -23.03
CA ASP A 21 -9.53 -6.51 -23.53
C ASP A 21 -8.46 -6.85 -22.48
N ILE A 22 -8.69 -6.50 -21.22
CA ILE A 22 -7.76 -6.80 -20.12
C ILE A 22 -7.56 -8.31 -19.97
N LYS A 23 -8.62 -9.11 -20.06
CA LYS A 23 -8.48 -10.59 -20.01
C LYS A 23 -7.65 -11.12 -21.17
N MET A 24 -7.85 -10.57 -22.38
CA MET A 24 -7.08 -10.93 -23.57
C MET A 24 -5.60 -10.52 -23.42
N ILE A 25 -5.33 -9.31 -22.96
CA ILE A 25 -3.97 -8.79 -22.71
C ILE A 25 -3.24 -9.66 -21.69
N ILE A 26 -3.90 -10.02 -20.58
CA ILE A 26 -3.35 -10.91 -19.56
C ILE A 26 -3.07 -12.32 -20.13
N SER A 27 -3.99 -12.84 -20.95
CA SER A 27 -3.85 -14.14 -21.61
C SER A 27 -2.64 -14.15 -22.57
N GLN A 28 -2.46 -13.09 -23.35
CA GLN A 28 -1.30 -12.92 -24.24
C GLN A 28 0.00 -12.80 -23.44
N ALA A 29 0.02 -11.96 -22.39
CA ALA A 29 1.19 -11.78 -21.54
C ALA A 29 1.65 -13.09 -20.90
N LEU A 30 0.71 -13.90 -20.41
CA LEU A 30 1.01 -15.18 -19.74
C LEU A 30 1.26 -16.34 -20.73
N GLY A 31 0.95 -16.16 -22.02
CA GLY A 31 0.99 -17.25 -23.02
C GLY A 31 -0.02 -18.36 -22.72
N GLU A 32 -1.15 -18.05 -22.08
CA GLU A 32 -2.15 -19.03 -21.66
C GLU A 32 -3.56 -18.57 -22.02
N ASP A 33 -4.39 -19.49 -22.52
CA ASP A 33 -5.77 -19.20 -22.94
C ASP A 33 -6.64 -18.53 -21.84
N ALA A 34 -7.36 -17.47 -22.21
CA ALA A 34 -8.18 -16.67 -21.31
C ALA A 34 -9.30 -17.46 -20.63
N SER A 35 -9.93 -18.43 -21.30
CA SER A 35 -10.99 -19.26 -20.73
C SER A 35 -10.45 -20.25 -19.69
N ARG A 36 -9.18 -20.66 -19.83
CA ARG A 36 -8.49 -21.50 -18.85
C ARG A 36 -8.01 -20.70 -17.64
N LEU A 37 -7.46 -19.51 -17.87
CA LEU A 37 -7.01 -18.61 -16.80
C LEU A 37 -8.18 -18.07 -15.98
N ASP A 38 -9.29 -17.73 -16.67
CA ASP A 38 -10.50 -17.11 -16.12
C ASP A 38 -10.17 -15.98 -15.12
N PRO A 39 -9.46 -14.92 -15.58
CA PRO A 39 -9.02 -13.85 -14.70
C PRO A 39 -10.20 -13.04 -14.18
N THR A 40 -10.31 -12.94 -12.86
CA THR A 40 -11.21 -12.03 -12.16
C THR A 40 -10.48 -10.74 -11.82
N ILE A 41 -10.90 -9.62 -12.39
CA ILE A 41 -10.37 -8.29 -12.13
C ILE A 41 -11.11 -7.71 -10.91
N HIS A 42 -10.38 -7.37 -9.85
CA HIS A 42 -10.96 -6.88 -8.59
C HIS A 42 -10.80 -5.37 -8.41
N SER A 43 -9.78 -4.78 -9.03
CA SER A 43 -9.57 -3.34 -9.10
C SER A 43 -8.93 -2.97 -10.43
N LEU A 44 -9.16 -1.72 -10.87
CA LEU A 44 -8.52 -1.11 -12.02
C LEU A 44 -8.38 0.39 -11.72
N ALA A 45 -7.17 0.92 -11.79
CA ALA A 45 -6.90 2.31 -11.47
C ALA A 45 -5.66 2.82 -12.19
N SER A 46 -5.57 4.14 -12.35
CA SER A 46 -4.47 4.82 -13.04
C SER A 46 -3.12 4.54 -12.35
N ASP A 47 -2.09 4.25 -13.13
CA ASP A 47 -0.72 4.06 -12.64
C ASP A 47 -0.27 5.30 -11.83
N PRO A 48 0.06 5.14 -10.54
CA PRO A 48 0.39 6.24 -9.66
C PRO A 48 1.70 6.96 -10.05
N TYR A 49 2.58 6.31 -10.81
CA TYR A 49 3.90 6.82 -11.18
C TYR A 49 3.94 7.50 -12.56
N LYS A 50 2.87 7.38 -13.36
CA LYS A 50 2.85 7.92 -14.72
C LYS A 50 2.15 9.28 -14.79
N PRO A 51 2.66 10.22 -15.60
CA PRO A 51 1.95 11.46 -15.91
C PRO A 51 0.70 11.17 -16.77
N PRO A 52 -0.28 12.10 -16.83
CA PRO A 52 -1.56 11.91 -17.51
C PRO A 52 -1.44 11.44 -18.98
N ASN A 53 -0.38 11.86 -19.67
CA ASN A 53 -0.22 11.72 -21.13
C ASN A 53 0.44 10.38 -21.57
N SER A 54 0.82 9.51 -20.62
CA SER A 54 1.33 8.14 -20.84
C SER A 54 0.71 7.19 -19.82
N SER A 55 -0.53 7.47 -19.41
CA SER A 55 -1.17 6.71 -18.34
C SER A 55 -1.46 5.30 -18.82
N THR A 56 -1.00 4.34 -18.01
CA THR A 56 -1.47 2.95 -18.06
C THR A 56 -2.26 2.72 -16.79
N ASN A 57 -3.03 1.65 -16.75
CA ASN A 57 -3.75 1.20 -15.57
C ASN A 57 -2.99 0.07 -14.88
N VAL A 58 -3.27 -0.04 -13.59
CA VAL A 58 -2.87 -1.13 -12.71
C VAL A 58 -4.13 -1.82 -12.21
N ALA A 59 -4.12 -3.15 -12.24
CA ALA A 59 -5.22 -3.98 -11.76
C ALA A 59 -4.77 -4.96 -10.68
N THR A 60 -5.71 -5.35 -9.80
CA THR A 60 -5.54 -6.56 -8.99
C THR A 60 -6.40 -7.68 -9.56
N VAL A 61 -5.80 -8.85 -9.75
CA VAL A 61 -6.40 -9.97 -10.49
C VAL A 61 -6.22 -11.26 -9.71
N THR A 62 -7.24 -12.12 -9.71
CA THR A 62 -7.09 -13.53 -9.30
C THR A 62 -7.40 -14.43 -10.46
N PHE A 63 -6.72 -15.57 -10.54
CA PHE A 63 -6.97 -16.58 -11.55
C PHE A 63 -7.77 -17.75 -10.97
N LYS A 64 -8.43 -18.53 -11.83
CA LYS A 64 -9.06 -19.79 -11.43
C LYS A 64 -8.04 -20.79 -10.90
N HIS A 65 -6.87 -20.83 -11.54
CA HIS A 65 -5.70 -21.60 -11.11
C HIS A 65 -4.44 -20.74 -11.28
N THR A 66 -3.39 -21.00 -10.50
CA THR A 66 -2.10 -20.32 -10.66
C THR A 66 -1.56 -20.51 -12.09
N PRO A 67 -1.29 -19.41 -12.84
CA PRO A 67 -0.69 -19.50 -14.17
C PRO A 67 0.64 -20.26 -14.13
N LYS A 68 0.91 -21.07 -15.16
CA LYS A 68 2.12 -21.90 -15.28
C LYS A 68 3.39 -21.05 -15.20
N THR A 69 3.39 -19.89 -15.84
CA THR A 69 4.52 -18.93 -15.85
C THR A 69 4.78 -18.28 -14.50
N LEU A 70 3.82 -18.35 -13.57
CA LEU A 70 3.87 -17.75 -12.22
C LEU A 70 3.87 -18.80 -11.11
N LYS A 71 4.15 -20.07 -11.42
CA LYS A 71 4.29 -21.13 -10.40
C LYS A 71 5.61 -21.00 -9.65
N ASP A 72 6.69 -20.76 -10.39
CA ASP A 72 8.06 -20.74 -9.89
C ASP A 72 8.70 -19.35 -9.98
N SER A 73 7.91 -18.33 -10.34
CA SER A 73 8.32 -16.93 -10.40
C SER A 73 7.26 -16.06 -9.74
N ASP A 74 7.70 -15.04 -9.00
CA ASP A 74 6.83 -14.04 -8.40
C ASP A 74 6.40 -12.96 -9.41
N ARG A 75 7.08 -12.88 -10.57
CA ARG A 75 6.89 -11.86 -11.59
C ARG A 75 7.10 -12.39 -13.01
N LEU A 76 6.31 -11.85 -13.94
CA LEU A 76 6.47 -11.98 -15.39
C LEU A 76 6.37 -10.59 -16.03
N THR A 77 7.19 -10.34 -17.04
CA THR A 77 7.04 -9.18 -17.93
C THR A 77 6.96 -9.67 -19.37
N ALA A 78 6.05 -9.10 -20.16
CA ALA A 78 5.84 -9.46 -21.54
C ALA A 78 5.43 -8.24 -22.39
N ASP A 79 5.87 -8.24 -23.64
CA ASP A 79 5.43 -7.28 -24.65
C ASP A 79 4.13 -7.80 -25.27
N VAL A 80 3.07 -7.01 -25.17
CA VAL A 80 1.74 -7.36 -25.67
C VAL A 80 1.29 -6.35 -26.70
N THR A 81 0.96 -6.82 -27.90
CA THR A 81 0.37 -5.96 -28.94
C THR A 81 -1.13 -5.86 -28.75
N TRP A 82 -1.62 -4.65 -28.45
CA TRP A 82 -3.05 -4.34 -28.36
C TRP A 82 -3.31 -2.98 -29.03
N ASP A 83 -4.38 -2.91 -29.83
CA ASP A 83 -4.73 -1.74 -30.64
C ASP A 83 -3.55 -1.17 -31.46
N SER A 84 -2.85 -2.07 -32.17
CA SER A 84 -1.67 -1.75 -33.00
C SER A 84 -0.48 -1.11 -32.26
N LYS A 85 -0.48 -1.12 -30.92
CA LYS A 85 0.62 -0.62 -30.07
C LYS A 85 1.17 -1.74 -29.21
N THR A 86 2.47 -1.68 -28.92
CA THR A 86 3.12 -2.58 -27.97
C THR A 86 3.03 -2.00 -26.57
N HIS A 87 2.52 -2.80 -25.63
CA HIS A 87 2.39 -2.48 -24.21
C HIS A 87 3.27 -3.41 -23.39
N TYR A 88 3.99 -2.84 -22.43
CA TYR A 88 4.86 -3.59 -21.53
C TYR A 88 4.06 -4.03 -20.30
N ILE A 89 3.57 -5.27 -20.34
CA ILE A 89 2.72 -5.82 -19.28
C ILE A 89 3.58 -6.50 -18.23
N THR A 90 3.38 -6.14 -16.96
CA THR A 90 4.00 -6.85 -15.84
C THR A 90 2.94 -7.47 -14.96
N VAL A 91 3.06 -8.76 -14.67
CA VAL A 91 2.23 -9.48 -13.72
C VAL A 91 3.10 -9.92 -12.54
N ASP A 92 2.80 -9.45 -11.33
CA ASP A 92 3.58 -9.78 -10.14
C ASP A 92 2.71 -10.13 -8.93
N SER A 93 3.27 -10.92 -8.01
CA SER A 93 2.65 -11.27 -6.73
C SER A 93 3.34 -10.60 -5.54
N SER A 94 4.44 -9.89 -5.75
CA SER A 94 5.20 -9.24 -4.68
C SER A 94 4.65 -7.86 -4.29
N PHE A 95 3.95 -7.17 -5.19
CA PHE A 95 3.36 -5.84 -4.96
C PHE A 95 4.38 -4.77 -4.55
N GLY A 96 5.62 -4.84 -5.05
CA GLY A 96 6.65 -3.83 -4.77
C GLY A 96 6.29 -2.44 -5.30
N GLY A 97 6.46 -1.40 -4.49
CA GLY A 97 6.04 -0.03 -4.78
C GLY A 97 4.55 0.20 -4.57
N PHE A 98 4.02 1.28 -5.15
CA PHE A 98 2.62 1.65 -5.06
C PHE A 98 1.73 0.76 -5.94
N THR A 99 0.59 0.37 -5.39
CA THR A 99 -0.50 -0.31 -6.11
C THR A 99 -1.81 0.42 -5.82
N PRO A 100 -2.41 1.11 -6.80
CA PRO A 100 -3.71 1.75 -6.61
C PRO A 100 -4.82 0.71 -6.59
N LEU A 101 -5.75 0.86 -5.66
CA LEU A 101 -6.93 -0.01 -5.52
C LEU A 101 -8.19 0.61 -6.13
N ASN A 102 -8.18 1.92 -6.36
CA ASN A 102 -9.20 2.67 -7.07
C ASN A 102 -8.62 3.99 -7.57
N ASP A 103 -9.31 4.62 -8.52
CA ASP A 103 -9.15 6.05 -8.77
C ASP A 103 -10.15 6.83 -7.90
N ALA A 104 -9.71 7.99 -7.41
CA ALA A 104 -10.64 8.97 -6.88
C ALA A 104 -11.43 9.56 -8.06
N LYS A 105 -12.76 9.61 -7.96
CA LYS A 105 -13.61 10.14 -9.03
C LYS A 105 -13.75 11.66 -8.98
N THR A 106 -13.32 12.29 -7.89
CA THR A 106 -13.29 13.75 -7.77
C THR A 106 -12.12 14.37 -8.52
N LYS A 107 -12.27 15.65 -8.89
CA LYS A 107 -11.23 16.41 -9.58
C LYS A 107 -9.92 16.42 -8.78
N LEU A 108 -8.80 16.44 -9.50
CA LEU A 108 -7.47 16.66 -8.94
C LEU A 108 -7.48 17.95 -8.07
N GLY A 109 -7.06 17.83 -6.80
CA GLY A 109 -7.13 18.91 -5.80
C GLY A 109 -8.33 18.84 -4.85
N SER A 110 -9.21 17.84 -5.01
CA SER A 110 -10.34 17.58 -4.09
C SER A 110 -10.43 16.11 -3.70
N ARG A 111 -9.27 15.46 -3.59
CA ARG A 111 -9.15 14.08 -3.12
C ARG A 111 -8.15 13.97 -1.98
N MET A 112 -8.20 12.88 -1.25
CA MET A 112 -7.18 12.44 -0.30
C MET A 112 -6.56 11.12 -0.74
N ASP A 113 -5.35 10.85 -0.28
CA ASP A 113 -4.66 9.58 -0.48
C ASP A 113 -4.67 8.77 0.82
N VAL A 114 -5.17 7.54 0.77
CA VAL A 114 -5.10 6.56 1.86
C VAL A 114 -3.98 5.59 1.52
N ILE A 115 -2.89 5.61 2.27
CA ILE A 115 -1.69 4.83 1.98
C ILE A 115 -1.53 3.74 3.02
N ALA A 116 -1.62 2.48 2.58
CA ALA A 116 -1.43 1.32 3.43
C ALA A 116 0.00 0.79 3.34
N VAL A 117 0.66 0.68 4.49
CA VAL A 117 2.06 0.25 4.61
C VAL A 117 2.14 -1.00 5.48
N SER A 118 2.51 -2.12 4.88
CA SER A 118 2.58 -3.42 5.56
C SER A 118 3.79 -3.52 6.50
N GLY A 119 3.80 -4.52 7.38
CA GLY A 119 4.90 -4.79 8.30
C GLY A 119 6.04 -5.63 7.70
N LEU A 120 7.08 -5.84 8.52
CA LEU A 120 8.19 -6.74 8.21
C LEU A 120 7.72 -8.18 8.05
N SER A 121 8.38 -8.95 7.17
CA SER A 121 8.03 -10.36 6.89
C SER A 121 6.57 -10.57 6.52
N SER A 122 5.95 -9.59 5.88
CA SER A 122 4.52 -9.62 5.55
C SER A 122 4.29 -9.28 4.08
N HIS A 123 3.41 -10.04 3.44
CA HIS A 123 3.08 -9.82 2.05
C HIS A 123 2.24 -8.53 1.90
N PRO A 124 2.62 -7.55 1.07
CA PRO A 124 1.95 -6.25 1.02
C PRO A 124 0.45 -6.31 0.79
N PHE A 125 -0.03 -7.13 -0.16
CA PHE A 125 -1.47 -7.38 -0.32
C PHE A 125 -2.06 -8.28 0.79
N GLY A 126 -1.35 -9.36 1.15
CA GLY A 126 -1.81 -10.38 2.08
C GLY A 126 -2.00 -9.89 3.52
N SER A 127 -1.29 -8.86 3.95
CA SER A 127 -1.40 -8.26 5.30
C SER A 127 -2.78 -7.67 5.58
N TRP A 128 -3.52 -7.31 4.53
CA TRP A 128 -4.84 -6.70 4.61
C TRP A 128 -5.96 -7.64 4.13
N LYS A 129 -5.62 -8.88 3.77
CA LYS A 129 -6.55 -9.88 3.25
C LYS A 129 -6.99 -10.83 4.36
N ALA A 130 -8.30 -11.11 4.43
CA ALA A 130 -8.89 -12.10 5.29
C ALA A 130 -8.17 -13.45 5.19
N ARG A 131 -7.96 -14.13 6.33
CA ARG A 131 -7.44 -15.51 6.32
C ARG A 131 -8.42 -16.45 5.64
N GLY A 132 -7.92 -17.31 4.75
CA GLY A 132 -8.76 -18.30 4.06
C GLY A 132 -9.73 -17.72 3.02
N GLY A 133 -9.75 -16.39 2.83
CA GLY A 133 -10.68 -15.69 1.94
C GLY A 133 -9.99 -14.86 0.87
N THR A 134 -10.80 -14.27 0.00
CA THR A 134 -10.38 -13.31 -1.03
C THR A 134 -10.66 -11.86 -0.66
N PHE A 135 -11.44 -11.65 0.41
CA PHE A 135 -11.82 -10.34 0.91
C PHE A 135 -10.60 -9.61 1.45
N MET A 136 -10.34 -8.43 0.90
CA MET A 136 -9.26 -7.53 1.28
C MET A 136 -9.90 -6.17 1.54
N TRP A 137 -10.08 -5.82 2.82
CA TRP A 137 -10.99 -4.75 3.24
C TRP A 137 -10.62 -3.36 2.70
N LEU A 138 -9.33 -3.08 2.46
CA LEU A 138 -8.91 -1.82 1.83
C LEU A 138 -9.39 -1.73 0.38
N ARG A 139 -9.29 -2.82 -0.40
CA ARG A 139 -9.76 -2.90 -1.79
C ARG A 139 -11.29 -3.01 -1.87
N ASP A 140 -11.84 -3.86 -1.02
CA ASP A 140 -13.21 -4.33 -1.19
C ASP A 140 -14.24 -3.45 -0.49
N GLU A 141 -13.83 -2.65 0.50
CA GLU A 141 -14.69 -1.70 1.21
C GLU A 141 -14.15 -0.27 1.14
N VAL A 142 -12.96 0.00 1.69
CA VAL A 142 -12.45 1.38 1.85
C VAL A 142 -12.36 2.10 0.50
N ALA A 143 -11.80 1.44 -0.51
CA ALA A 143 -11.67 1.97 -1.87
C ALA A 143 -13.02 2.20 -2.59
N LYS A 144 -14.12 1.64 -2.06
CA LYS A 144 -15.48 1.81 -2.60
C LYS A 144 -16.35 2.74 -1.78
N THR A 145 -15.93 3.10 -0.57
CA THR A 145 -16.74 3.85 0.41
C THR A 145 -16.87 5.32 0.06
N THR A 146 -15.90 5.89 -0.67
CA THR A 146 -15.92 7.30 -1.06
C THR A 146 -15.34 7.52 -2.45
N GLU A 147 -15.87 8.52 -3.13
CA GLU A 147 -15.33 9.00 -4.41
C GLU A 147 -14.16 9.97 -4.23
N LYS A 148 -13.94 10.46 -3.00
CA LYS A 148 -12.94 11.46 -2.64
C LYS A 148 -11.60 10.87 -2.20
N ALA A 149 -11.47 9.56 -2.07
CA ALA A 149 -10.24 8.94 -1.62
C ALA A 149 -9.66 8.03 -2.70
N ARG A 150 -8.35 8.09 -2.88
CA ARG A 150 -7.57 7.09 -3.61
C ARG A 150 -6.87 6.21 -2.59
N VAL A 151 -7.11 4.90 -2.64
CA VAL A 151 -6.47 3.94 -1.75
C VAL A 151 -5.28 3.30 -2.47
N LEU A 152 -4.14 3.33 -1.80
CA LEU A 152 -2.85 2.86 -2.31
C LEU A 152 -2.27 1.84 -1.34
N LEU A 153 -1.80 0.71 -1.86
CA LEU A 153 -0.89 -0.16 -1.12
C LEU A 153 0.54 0.25 -1.43
N TYR A 154 1.40 0.21 -0.43
CA TYR A 154 2.83 0.31 -0.61
C TYR A 154 3.52 -0.98 -0.18
N GLY A 155 4.17 -1.65 -1.12
CA GLY A 155 5.03 -2.80 -0.84
C GLY A 155 6.50 -2.44 -0.92
N TYR A 156 7.29 -3.06 -0.07
CA TYR A 156 8.74 -3.01 -0.06
C TYR A 156 9.28 -4.43 0.19
N ASP A 157 10.59 -4.63 0.05
CA ASP A 157 11.16 -5.94 0.37
C ASP A 157 11.02 -6.21 1.87
N THR A 158 10.25 -7.24 2.21
CA THR A 158 9.94 -7.64 3.58
C THR A 158 10.64 -8.95 3.96
N THR A 159 11.50 -9.48 3.10
CA THR A 159 12.13 -10.80 3.25
C THR A 159 13.04 -10.85 4.47
N LEU A 160 12.76 -11.81 5.38
CA LEU A 160 13.53 -12.01 6.61
C LEU A 160 14.54 -13.14 6.56
N ALA A 161 14.21 -14.23 5.86
CA ALA A 161 15.05 -15.42 5.75
C ALA A 161 15.62 -15.50 4.34
N ASN A 162 16.91 -15.79 4.23
CA ASN A 162 17.68 -15.70 2.98
C ASN A 162 17.50 -14.34 2.29
N SER A 163 17.40 -13.27 3.08
CA SER A 163 17.30 -11.92 2.54
C SER A 163 18.62 -11.53 1.90
N GLU A 164 18.57 -10.99 0.69
CA GLU A 164 19.73 -10.37 0.04
C GLU A 164 19.77 -8.85 0.31
N SER A 165 18.77 -8.32 1.01
CA SER A 165 18.63 -6.90 1.30
C SER A 165 19.42 -6.49 2.55
N PHE A 166 20.20 -5.41 2.43
CA PHE A 166 20.91 -4.76 3.54
C PHE A 166 20.12 -3.58 4.13
N GLN A 167 18.89 -3.36 3.66
CA GLN A 167 18.11 -2.16 4.00
C GLN A 167 17.75 -2.12 5.47
N ASP A 168 17.92 -0.94 6.08
CA ASP A 168 17.36 -0.63 7.39
C ASP A 168 16.01 0.12 7.27
N VAL A 169 15.43 0.53 8.40
CA VAL A 169 14.16 1.27 8.42
C VAL A 169 14.27 2.61 7.68
N SER A 170 15.42 3.28 7.77
CA SER A 170 15.68 4.57 7.13
C SER A 170 15.74 4.43 5.62
N ASP A 171 16.39 3.38 5.10
CA ASP A 171 16.43 3.09 3.66
C ASP A 171 15.03 2.85 3.10
N ILE A 172 14.20 2.07 3.81
CA ILE A 172 12.81 1.79 3.41
C ILE A 172 11.98 3.09 3.48
N ALA A 173 12.15 3.89 4.52
CA ALA A 173 11.44 5.16 4.69
C ALA A 173 11.82 6.19 3.61
N GLN A 174 13.11 6.29 3.29
CA GLN A 174 13.60 7.16 2.22
C GLN A 174 13.06 6.72 0.85
N ARG A 175 12.95 5.40 0.61
CA ARG A 175 12.36 4.89 -0.61
C ARG A 175 10.85 5.19 -0.70
N LEU A 176 10.10 5.00 0.39
CA LEU A 176 8.68 5.38 0.47
C LEU A 176 8.51 6.88 0.19
N SER A 177 9.31 7.74 0.82
CA SER A 177 9.30 9.20 0.59
C SER A 177 9.58 9.54 -0.87
N SER A 178 10.61 8.92 -1.46
CA SER A 178 10.98 9.15 -2.87
C SER A 178 9.86 8.74 -3.83
N ASP A 179 9.26 7.57 -3.60
CA ASP A 179 8.14 7.07 -4.40
C ASP A 179 6.89 7.96 -4.24
N LEU A 180 6.63 8.45 -3.03
CA LEU A 180 5.51 9.34 -2.72
C LEU A 180 5.69 10.69 -3.41
N ASN A 181 6.89 11.25 -3.35
CA ASN A 181 7.26 12.47 -4.07
C ASN A 181 7.09 12.29 -5.58
N ALA A 182 7.61 11.22 -6.17
CA ALA A 182 7.48 10.95 -7.60
C ALA A 182 6.00 10.88 -8.05
N MET A 183 5.15 10.21 -7.26
CA MET A 183 3.71 10.12 -7.49
C MET A 183 3.01 11.49 -7.44
N ARG A 184 3.47 12.39 -6.57
CA ARG A 184 2.88 13.72 -6.35
C ARG A 184 3.42 14.79 -7.31
N SER A 185 4.70 14.75 -7.67
CA SER A 185 5.36 15.71 -8.57
C SER A 185 4.75 15.74 -9.97
N GLY A 186 4.19 14.63 -10.46
CA GLY A 186 3.50 14.58 -11.76
C GLY A 186 2.13 15.28 -11.81
N ARG A 187 1.66 15.86 -10.70
CA ARG A 187 0.26 16.32 -10.52
C ARG A 187 0.15 17.80 -10.11
N THR A 188 1.23 18.56 -10.16
CA THR A 188 1.33 19.91 -9.59
C THR A 188 0.92 21.00 -10.59
N THR A 189 -0.39 21.28 -10.64
CA THR A 189 -0.89 22.64 -10.96
C THR A 189 -1.66 23.26 -9.78
N SER A 190 -1.88 22.48 -8.71
CA SER A 190 -2.55 22.90 -7.48
C SER A 190 -1.52 23.30 -6.43
N TRP A 191 -1.63 24.53 -5.92
CA TRP A 191 -0.84 25.07 -4.81
C TRP A 191 -1.16 24.43 -3.44
N VAL A 192 -2.12 23.51 -3.39
CA VAL A 192 -2.65 22.96 -2.14
C VAL A 192 -2.24 21.49 -1.97
N PRO A 193 -1.67 21.09 -0.81
CA PRO A 193 -1.27 19.70 -0.57
C PRO A 193 -2.47 18.74 -0.54
N THR A 194 -2.29 17.56 -1.12
CA THR A 194 -3.27 16.46 -1.04
C THR A 194 -3.20 15.86 0.36
N PRO A 195 -4.33 15.76 1.10
CA PRO A 195 -4.35 15.10 2.40
C PRO A 195 -3.92 13.63 2.31
N ILE A 196 -3.14 13.17 3.27
CA ILE A 196 -2.67 11.79 3.39
C ILE A 196 -3.19 11.19 4.69
N VAL A 197 -3.73 9.97 4.58
CA VAL A 197 -4.07 9.12 5.70
C VAL A 197 -3.23 7.84 5.61
N PHE A 198 -2.36 7.61 6.58
CA PHE A 198 -1.60 6.36 6.63
C PHE A 198 -2.35 5.28 7.39
N VAL A 199 -2.34 4.07 6.84
CA VAL A 199 -2.83 2.85 7.48
C VAL A 199 -1.64 1.91 7.60
N ALA A 200 -1.10 1.73 8.80
CA ALA A 200 0.18 1.05 8.96
C ALA A 200 0.08 -0.14 9.90
N HIS A 201 0.75 -1.24 9.55
CA HIS A 201 0.84 -2.44 10.38
C HIS A 201 2.29 -2.69 10.80
N SER A 202 2.50 -2.98 12.09
CA SER A 202 3.80 -3.40 12.64
C SER A 202 4.92 -2.43 12.21
N LEU A 203 6.02 -2.94 11.63
CA LEU A 203 7.14 -2.13 11.11
C LEU A 203 6.72 -1.01 10.14
N GLY A 204 5.64 -1.19 9.39
CA GLY A 204 5.16 -0.18 8.44
C GLY A 204 4.85 1.16 9.13
N GLY A 205 4.47 1.12 10.41
CA GLY A 205 4.24 2.32 11.21
C GLY A 205 5.51 3.07 11.57
N LEU A 206 6.63 2.36 11.69
CA LEU A 206 7.95 2.97 11.93
C LEU A 206 8.54 3.51 10.62
N VAL A 207 8.38 2.77 9.52
CA VAL A 207 8.82 3.19 8.17
C VAL A 207 8.18 4.51 7.76
N MET A 208 6.86 4.67 7.93
CA MET A 208 6.20 5.95 7.61
C MET A 208 6.68 7.10 8.51
N SER A 209 7.33 6.80 9.63
CA SER A 209 7.58 7.73 10.71
C SER A 209 9.01 8.24 10.81
N GLU A 210 9.95 7.54 10.21
CA GLU A 210 11.35 7.95 10.19
C GLU A 210 11.58 9.21 9.33
N HIS A 211 10.78 9.40 8.28
CA HIS A 211 11.00 10.42 7.26
C HIS A 211 9.87 11.45 7.18
N TYR A 212 9.46 11.97 8.34
CA TYR A 212 8.42 13.01 8.48
C TYR A 212 8.72 14.45 7.98
N PRO A 213 9.89 14.90 7.45
CA PRO A 213 10.14 16.34 7.38
C PRO A 213 9.44 17.12 6.25
N ASP A 214 9.16 16.54 5.06
CA ASP A 214 8.62 17.33 3.93
C ASP A 214 7.10 17.18 3.70
N ASP A 215 6.52 16.02 4.04
CA ASP A 215 5.11 15.70 3.80
C ASP A 215 4.19 15.91 5.03
N PHE A 216 4.73 16.31 6.18
CA PHE A 216 3.96 16.45 7.43
C PHE A 216 2.73 17.35 7.28
N LEU A 217 2.83 18.41 6.48
CA LEU A 217 1.71 19.32 6.21
C LEU A 217 0.57 18.65 5.44
N SER A 218 0.83 17.54 4.77
CA SER A 218 -0.17 16.75 4.05
C SER A 218 -0.77 15.65 4.92
N ILE A 219 -0.08 15.19 5.97
CA ILE A 219 -0.57 14.10 6.82
C ILE A 219 -1.74 14.59 7.68
N TYR A 220 -2.91 14.02 7.42
CA TYR A 220 -4.14 14.29 8.16
C TYR A 220 -4.33 13.31 9.32
N GLY A 221 -4.19 12.00 9.05
CA GLY A 221 -4.54 10.96 10.02
C GLY A 221 -3.68 9.71 9.91
N LEU A 222 -3.57 8.98 11.03
CA LEU A 222 -2.79 7.76 11.16
C LEU A 222 -3.66 6.67 11.80
N LEU A 223 -3.76 5.51 11.17
CA LEU A 223 -4.39 4.31 11.71
C LEU A 223 -3.35 3.20 11.85
N LEU A 224 -3.02 2.86 13.10
CA LEU A 224 -1.86 2.03 13.44
C LEU A 224 -2.27 0.69 14.05
N PHE A 225 -1.76 -0.41 13.50
CA PHE A 225 -2.01 -1.76 13.97
C PHE A 225 -0.73 -2.39 14.52
N GLY A 226 -0.64 -2.54 15.84
CA GLY A 226 0.46 -3.25 16.50
C GLY A 226 1.86 -2.66 16.24
N VAL A 227 1.97 -1.36 16.02
CA VAL A 227 3.25 -0.70 15.72
C VAL A 227 4.13 -0.71 16.98
N PRO A 228 5.36 -1.25 16.94
CA PRO A 228 6.22 -1.40 18.10
C PRO A 228 6.97 -0.11 18.43
N ASN A 229 6.24 0.94 18.85
CA ASN A 229 6.82 2.25 19.16
C ASN A 229 7.87 2.22 20.29
N GLY A 230 7.87 1.17 21.14
CA GLY A 230 8.90 0.95 22.16
C GLY A 230 9.97 -0.08 21.78
N GLY A 231 9.98 -0.52 20.53
CA GLY A 231 10.89 -1.55 20.01
C GLY A 231 10.38 -2.97 20.18
N ILE A 232 11.16 -3.93 19.67
CA ILE A 232 10.89 -5.36 19.75
C ILE A 232 11.99 -6.08 20.54
N LYS A 233 11.67 -7.25 21.08
CA LYS A 233 12.67 -8.12 21.71
C LYS A 233 13.51 -8.81 20.62
N THR A 234 14.54 -8.12 20.14
CA THR A 234 15.40 -8.53 19.01
C THR A 234 16.04 -9.91 19.19
N LYS A 235 16.33 -10.33 20.43
CA LYS A 235 16.89 -11.65 20.74
C LYS A 235 16.13 -12.85 20.15
N TYR A 236 14.82 -12.73 19.91
CA TYR A 236 14.02 -13.80 19.31
C TYR A 236 14.15 -13.89 17.78
N TRP A 237 14.67 -12.84 17.16
CA TRP A 237 14.85 -12.73 15.71
C TRP A 237 16.29 -13.01 15.30
N MET A 238 17.27 -12.78 16.19
CA MET A 238 18.69 -13.03 15.93
C MET A 238 18.98 -14.43 15.38
N PRO A 239 18.41 -15.54 15.90
CA PRO A 239 18.66 -16.86 15.32
C PRO A 239 18.31 -17.00 13.83
N ILE A 240 17.44 -16.12 13.32
CA ILE A 240 17.07 -16.06 11.91
C ILE A 240 18.05 -15.14 11.17
N VAL A 241 18.30 -13.93 11.65
CA VAL A 241 18.98 -12.87 10.86
C VAL A 241 20.47 -12.67 11.15
N ASP A 242 21.06 -13.31 12.17
CA ASP A 242 22.42 -12.97 12.65
C ASP A 242 23.51 -13.19 11.58
N SER A 243 23.28 -14.13 10.66
CA SER A 243 24.15 -14.39 9.51
C SER A 243 23.62 -13.82 8.19
N GLN A 244 22.63 -12.92 8.23
CA GLN A 244 21.97 -12.38 7.05
C GLN A 244 22.23 -10.87 6.84
N PRO A 245 22.23 -10.41 5.57
CA PRO A 245 22.33 -9.00 5.19
C PRO A 245 21.41 -8.04 5.96
N ASN A 246 20.20 -8.48 6.30
CA ASN A 246 19.16 -7.67 6.95
C ASN A 246 19.27 -7.62 8.48
N LYS A 247 20.36 -8.08 9.10
CA LYS A 247 20.56 -8.02 10.56
C LYS A 247 20.36 -6.61 11.12
N ASN A 248 20.91 -5.60 10.43
CA ASN A 248 20.85 -4.20 10.85
C ASN A 248 19.41 -3.68 10.97
N LEU A 249 18.49 -4.20 10.13
CA LEU A 249 17.08 -3.88 10.23
C LEU A 249 16.51 -4.29 11.59
N ILE A 250 16.83 -5.50 12.06
CA ILE A 250 16.37 -5.98 13.37
C ILE A 250 17.08 -5.25 14.51
N ASP A 251 18.38 -4.97 14.39
CA ASP A 251 19.12 -4.20 15.40
C ASP A 251 18.53 -2.80 15.59
N SER A 252 18.12 -2.14 14.50
CA SER A 252 17.46 -0.84 14.56
C SER A 252 16.15 -0.89 15.36
N LEU A 253 15.51 -2.05 15.50
CA LEU A 253 14.25 -2.22 16.24
C LEU A 253 14.46 -2.57 17.72
N ALA A 254 15.70 -2.52 18.24
CA ALA A 254 15.99 -2.77 19.64
C ALA A 254 15.20 -1.83 20.57
N PRO A 255 14.83 -2.31 21.79
CA PRO A 255 14.25 -1.43 22.80
C PRO A 255 15.20 -0.25 23.05
N ASP A 256 14.65 0.93 23.31
CA ASP A 256 15.41 2.16 23.60
C ASP A 256 16.22 2.76 22.44
N ALA A 257 16.05 2.27 21.20
CA ALA A 257 16.58 2.96 20.03
C ALA A 257 16.08 4.43 20.04
N TYR A 258 17.00 5.38 19.82
CA TYR A 258 16.73 6.81 20.02
C TYR A 258 15.53 7.32 19.21
N TYR A 259 15.37 6.86 17.97
CA TYR A 259 14.25 7.25 17.11
C TYR A 259 12.89 6.75 17.64
N LEU A 260 12.84 5.56 18.25
CA LEU A 260 11.61 4.98 18.81
C LEU A 260 11.09 5.77 20.02
N ARG A 261 11.98 6.33 20.85
CA ARG A 261 11.59 7.18 21.98
C ARG A 261 10.92 8.48 21.51
N ASN A 262 11.47 9.14 20.49
CA ASN A 262 10.86 10.33 19.91
C ASN A 262 9.50 10.03 19.28
N LEU A 263 9.36 8.89 18.62
CA LEU A 263 8.07 8.44 18.08
C LEU A 263 7.05 8.20 19.20
N GLN A 264 7.44 7.48 20.26
CA GLN A 264 6.55 7.21 21.39
C GLN A 264 6.03 8.48 22.07
N GLU A 265 6.89 9.50 22.26
CA GLU A 265 6.49 10.79 22.83
C GLU A 265 5.50 11.55 21.93
N ASN A 266 5.75 11.55 20.62
CA ASN A 266 4.86 12.15 19.62
C ASN A 266 3.52 11.40 19.51
N PHE A 267 3.50 10.10 19.80
CA PHE A 267 2.30 9.26 19.77
C PHE A 267 1.47 9.24 21.06
N THR A 268 1.68 10.14 22.02
CA THR A 268 0.94 10.13 23.31
C THR A 268 -0.53 10.63 23.25
N LYS A 269 -0.98 11.22 22.13
CA LYS A 269 -2.35 11.76 21.96
C LYS A 269 -3.26 10.91 21.06
N HIS A 270 -3.36 9.59 21.27
CA HIS A 270 -4.10 8.68 20.39
C HIS A 270 -5.26 7.96 21.07
N LYS A 271 -6.31 7.70 20.29
CA LYS A 271 -7.41 6.81 20.70
C LYS A 271 -6.97 5.35 20.51
N HIS A 272 -6.90 4.61 21.61
CA HIS A 272 -6.63 3.17 21.56
C HIS A 272 -7.91 2.37 21.35
N ILE A 273 -7.88 1.44 20.41
CA ILE A 273 -8.96 0.47 20.18
C ILE A 273 -8.34 -0.92 20.37
N ALA A 274 -8.88 -1.69 21.30
CA ALA A 274 -8.42 -3.04 21.56
C ALA A 274 -9.11 -4.04 20.63
N PHE A 275 -8.34 -4.97 20.06
CA PHE A 275 -8.85 -6.09 19.28
C PHE A 275 -8.44 -7.40 19.93
N ASN A 276 -9.36 -8.36 19.98
CA ASN A 276 -9.08 -9.72 20.46
C ASN A 276 -8.48 -10.57 19.33
N GLN A 277 -7.30 -10.19 18.85
CA GLN A 277 -6.57 -10.84 17.76
C GLN A 277 -5.07 -10.89 18.05
N ASN A 278 -4.38 -11.88 17.48
CA ASN A 278 -2.92 -11.94 17.52
C ASN A 278 -2.30 -10.96 16.52
N HIS A 279 -1.04 -10.59 16.73
CA HIS A 279 -0.33 -9.61 15.88
C HIS A 279 -0.32 -9.96 14.38
N SER A 280 -0.28 -11.26 14.04
CA SER A 280 -0.31 -11.76 12.66
C SER A 280 -1.71 -11.81 12.04
N ASP A 281 -2.74 -11.69 12.87
CA ASP A 281 -4.15 -11.59 12.46
C ASP A 281 -4.59 -10.14 12.27
N LEU A 282 -3.87 -9.19 12.87
CA LEU A 282 -4.08 -7.79 12.64
C LEU A 282 -3.46 -7.36 11.30
N PRO A 283 -4.14 -6.55 10.47
CA PRO A 283 -5.58 -6.24 10.44
C PRO A 283 -6.31 -7.01 9.32
N LYS A 284 -6.47 -8.33 9.47
CA LYS A 284 -7.08 -9.23 8.48
C LYS A 284 -8.56 -9.45 8.78
N PHE A 285 -9.39 -8.43 8.54
CA PHE A 285 -10.84 -8.52 8.76
C PHE A 285 -11.51 -9.48 7.79
N GLY A 286 -12.48 -10.26 8.28
CA GLY A 286 -13.13 -11.30 7.50
C GLY A 286 -14.20 -10.79 6.52
N SER A 287 -14.83 -9.67 6.84
CA SER A 287 -15.87 -9.02 6.03
C SER A 287 -16.08 -7.57 6.51
N ASN A 288 -16.99 -6.85 5.86
CA ASN A 288 -17.45 -5.56 6.35
C ASN A 288 -18.39 -5.64 7.56
N TYR A 289 -18.84 -6.84 7.96
CA TYR A 289 -19.57 -7.06 9.21
C TYR A 289 -18.65 -7.47 10.37
N ASP A 290 -17.35 -7.60 10.12
CA ASP A 290 -16.35 -7.88 11.17
C ASP A 290 -16.37 -6.76 12.23
N GLU A 291 -16.50 -7.13 13.50
CA GLU A 291 -16.59 -6.18 14.61
C GLU A 291 -15.36 -5.28 14.70
N ASN A 292 -14.17 -5.81 14.41
CA ASN A 292 -12.93 -5.03 14.45
C ASN A 292 -12.86 -4.06 13.27
N TYR A 293 -13.41 -4.43 12.10
CA TYR A 293 -13.57 -3.49 10.98
C TYR A 293 -14.57 -2.37 11.34
N ARG A 294 -15.73 -2.73 11.92
CA ARG A 294 -16.74 -1.74 12.34
C ARG A 294 -16.22 -0.77 13.39
N ALA A 295 -15.29 -1.20 14.24
CA ALA A 295 -14.65 -0.35 15.23
C ALA A 295 -13.76 0.75 14.60
N ILE A 296 -13.15 0.48 13.43
CA ILE A 296 -12.29 1.45 12.72
C ILE A 296 -13.01 2.22 11.61
N GLU A 297 -14.16 1.74 11.14
CA GLU A 297 -14.93 2.39 10.07
C GLU A 297 -15.18 3.90 10.33
N PRO A 298 -15.53 4.36 11.55
CA PRO A 298 -15.73 5.78 11.83
C PRO A 298 -14.51 6.66 11.56
N PHE A 299 -13.28 6.13 11.72
CA PHE A 299 -12.05 6.87 11.45
C PHE A 299 -11.97 7.30 9.97
N PHE A 300 -12.34 6.40 9.06
CA PHE A 300 -12.34 6.73 7.63
C PHE A 300 -13.42 7.76 7.29
N LYS A 301 -14.61 7.65 7.89
CA LYS A 301 -15.70 8.61 7.69
C LYS A 301 -15.27 10.02 8.10
N GLU A 302 -14.67 10.16 9.28
CA GLU A 302 -14.11 11.42 9.77
C GLU A 302 -13.08 11.98 8.77
N CYS A 303 -12.12 11.16 8.32
CA CYS A 303 -11.14 11.57 7.32
C CYS A 303 -11.80 12.06 6.01
N TYR A 304 -12.87 11.41 5.55
CA TYR A 304 -13.55 11.79 4.31
C TYR A 304 -14.31 13.11 4.41
N ASP A 305 -14.71 13.50 5.61
CA ASP A 305 -15.55 14.68 5.86
C ASP A 305 -14.73 15.97 5.89
N ASP A 306 -13.60 16.01 6.60
CA ASP A 306 -12.89 17.26 6.87
C ASP A 306 -11.40 17.29 6.48
N ALA A 307 -10.79 16.17 6.02
CA ALA A 307 -9.35 16.14 5.79
C ALA A 307 -8.86 17.20 4.81
N LEU A 308 -9.62 17.45 3.75
CA LEU A 308 -9.32 18.53 2.79
C LEU A 308 -9.33 19.89 3.49
N GLU A 309 -10.38 20.21 4.24
CA GLU A 309 -10.50 21.51 4.90
C GLU A 309 -9.38 21.73 5.93
N VAL A 310 -9.09 20.72 6.74
CA VAL A 310 -8.06 20.79 7.78
C VAL A 310 -6.67 21.01 7.19
N ILE A 311 -6.31 20.23 6.16
CA ILE A 311 -5.00 20.35 5.51
C ILE A 311 -4.88 21.68 4.74
N HIS A 312 -5.94 22.12 4.06
CA HIS A 312 -5.93 23.41 3.36
C HIS A 312 -5.74 24.58 4.35
N LYS A 313 -6.45 24.55 5.49
CA LYS A 313 -6.28 25.56 6.56
C LYS A 313 -4.87 25.54 7.16
N ARG A 314 -4.33 24.34 7.45
CA ARG A 314 -2.96 24.17 7.96
C ARG A 314 -1.95 24.81 7.02
N PHE A 315 -2.02 24.47 5.74
CA PHE A 315 -1.08 24.97 4.73
C PHE A 315 -1.15 26.50 4.56
N ASN A 316 -2.36 27.08 4.53
CA ASN A 316 -2.53 28.54 4.45
C ASN A 316 -1.99 29.27 5.69
N SER A 317 -2.14 28.69 6.88
CA SER A 317 -1.64 29.27 8.12
C SER A 317 -0.12 29.26 8.22
N GLU A 318 0.55 28.21 7.71
CA GLU A 318 2.00 28.12 7.70
C GLU A 318 2.64 28.94 6.58
N GLY A 319 2.03 28.99 5.39
CA GLY A 319 2.47 29.89 4.32
C GLY A 319 2.46 31.37 4.73
N SER A 320 1.55 31.75 5.63
CA SER A 320 1.51 33.11 6.21
C SER A 320 2.61 33.37 7.24
N ARG A 321 3.17 32.32 7.88
CA ARG A 321 4.27 32.45 8.87
C ARG A 321 5.65 32.56 8.23
N LEU A 322 5.83 32.12 6.99
CA LEU A 322 7.09 32.19 6.26
C LEU A 322 7.29 33.51 5.49
N HIS A 323 6.30 34.42 5.54
CA HIS A 323 6.31 35.72 4.86
C HIS A 323 6.41 36.94 5.80
N PHE A 324 6.80 36.75 7.06
CA PHE A 324 7.13 37.82 8.02
C PHE A 324 8.49 37.59 8.66
#